data_AF-A0A172M4H4-F1
#
_entry.id   AF-A0A172M4H4-F1
#
_cell.length_a   1.000
_cell.length_b   1.000
_cell.length_c   1.000
_cell.angle_alpha   90.00
_cell.angle_beta   90.00
_cell.angle_gamma   90.00
#
_symmetry.space_group_name_H-M   'P 1'
#
loop_
_entity.id
_entity.type
_entity.pdbx_description
1 polymer ?
#
loop_
_entity_poly.entity_id
_entity_poly.type
_entity_poly.pdbx_seq_one_letter_code
_entity_poly.pdbx_strand_id
1 'polypeptide(L)'
;MVASSAVITANWISFLAISASFIILLVISLRYKGPGGTESFYNGFKEQNMLTVFINLWCALAYFAKVLQSHSNDNGFAPLTVIPYVDYCTTCPLLTLDLLWCLDAPYKISSAVLVFTCLVIAVACSLAVAPFSYCWFAMGMVLFTFTYVFILSIVRQRLDFFTLCARDSNAKQSLKHLKTAVFIYFGIWLLFPLLWLLSYRAANVISNDINHIFHCILDVIAKSVYGFALLYFKMYFDKKLIESGIDEDDFAKFSKVVTTHRSEEKQKRKPAVSQSPKMYYDEAAYQDGEVESNLQSKIR
;
A
#
# COMPACT_ATOMS: atom_id res chain seq x y z
N MET A 1 13.36 -30.40 -0.82
CA MET A 1 12.11 -31.19 -0.85
C MET A 1 11.50 -31.06 -2.23
N VAL A 2 11.19 -32.16 -2.92
CA VAL A 2 10.53 -32.10 -4.23
C VAL A 2 9.16 -31.45 -4.04
N ALA A 3 8.87 -30.36 -4.78
CA ALA A 3 7.59 -29.68 -4.71
C ALA A 3 6.46 -30.64 -5.15
N SER A 4 5.31 -30.59 -4.48
CA SER A 4 4.16 -31.39 -4.91
C SER A 4 3.68 -30.96 -6.29
N SER A 5 3.06 -31.88 -7.02
CA SER A 5 2.49 -31.60 -8.35
C SER A 5 1.50 -30.42 -8.32
N ALA A 6 0.78 -30.25 -7.21
CA ALA A 6 -0.13 -29.13 -6.99
C ALA A 6 0.62 -27.78 -6.92
N VAL A 7 1.73 -27.71 -6.17
CA VAL A 7 2.57 -26.50 -6.06
C VAL A 7 3.20 -26.15 -7.41
N ILE A 8 3.69 -27.15 -8.14
CA ILE A 8 4.25 -26.96 -9.48
C ILE A 8 3.19 -26.40 -10.42
N THR A 9 1.99 -26.98 -10.43
CA THR A 9 0.87 -26.53 -11.25
C THR A 9 0.46 -25.10 -10.91
N ALA A 10 0.37 -24.76 -9.63
CA ALA A 10 0.04 -23.42 -9.17
C ALA A 10 1.09 -22.39 -9.63
N ASN A 11 2.38 -22.71 -9.54
CA ASN A 11 3.46 -21.85 -10.04
C ASN A 11 3.32 -21.58 -11.55
N TRP A 12 3.01 -22.61 -12.35
CA TRP A 12 2.78 -22.46 -13.79
C TRP A 12 1.56 -21.59 -14.10
N ILE A 13 0.44 -21.82 -13.42
CA ILE A 13 -0.78 -21.03 -13.60
C ILE A 13 -0.52 -19.56 -13.28
N SER A 14 0.10 -19.26 -12.14
CA SER A 14 0.44 -17.89 -11.76
C SER A 14 1.45 -17.26 -12.72
N PHE A 15 2.47 -17.99 -13.16
CA PHE A 15 3.42 -17.50 -14.16
C PHE A 15 2.71 -17.08 -15.47
N LEU A 16 1.86 -17.96 -16.01
CA LEU A 16 1.13 -17.70 -17.25
C LEU A 16 0.14 -16.54 -17.09
N ALA A 17 -0.61 -16.50 -15.99
CA ALA A 17 -1.59 -15.45 -15.71
C ALA A 17 -0.93 -14.07 -15.58
N ILE A 18 0.17 -13.98 -14.83
CA ILE A 18 0.89 -12.71 -14.62
C ILE A 18 1.64 -12.29 -15.89
N SER A 19 2.22 -13.22 -16.64
CA SER A 19 2.87 -12.93 -17.92
C SER A 19 1.88 -12.42 -18.97
N ALA A 20 0.69 -13.05 -19.06
CA ALA A 20 -0.38 -12.56 -19.93
C ALA A 20 -0.83 -11.17 -19.51
N SER A 21 -0.99 -10.93 -18.20
CA SER A 21 -1.36 -9.62 -17.66
C SER A 21 -0.31 -8.56 -17.98
N PHE A 22 0.98 -8.86 -17.83
CA PHE A 22 2.08 -7.99 -18.24
C PHE A 22 1.97 -7.59 -19.72
N ILE A 23 1.80 -8.57 -20.62
CA ILE A 23 1.70 -8.30 -22.07
C ILE A 23 0.49 -7.42 -22.36
N ILE A 24 -0.68 -7.74 -21.79
CA ILE A 24 -1.91 -6.97 -22.03
C ILE A 24 -1.76 -5.54 -21.49
N LEU A 25 -1.27 -5.37 -20.26
CA LEU A 25 -1.04 -4.05 -19.66
C LEU A 25 -0.02 -3.23 -20.46
N LEU A 26 1.05 -3.87 -20.93
CA LEU A 26 2.04 -3.24 -21.81
C LEU A 26 1.40 -2.77 -23.11
N VAL A 27 0.64 -3.63 -23.79
CA VAL A 27 -0.04 -3.28 -25.05
C VAL A 27 -1.05 -2.16 -24.84
N ILE A 28 -1.85 -2.19 -23.78
CA ILE A 28 -2.80 -1.11 -23.45
C ILE A 28 -2.04 0.20 -23.21
N SER A 29 -0.98 0.17 -22.40
CA SER A 29 -0.19 1.36 -22.05
C SER A 29 0.53 1.95 -23.26
N LEU A 30 1.04 1.10 -24.17
CA LEU A 30 1.71 1.51 -25.40
C LEU A 30 0.77 1.89 -26.54
N ARG A 31 -0.54 1.59 -26.45
CA ARG A 31 -1.52 1.98 -27.47
C ARG A 31 -2.34 3.18 -27.07
N TYR A 32 -2.39 3.51 -25.79
CA TYR A 32 -3.12 4.67 -25.31
C TYR A 32 -2.43 5.95 -25.78
N LYS A 33 -3.08 6.62 -26.73
CA LYS A 33 -2.80 8.01 -27.12
C LYS A 33 -3.96 8.85 -26.61
N GLY A 34 -3.66 10.00 -26.00
CA GLY A 34 -4.70 10.92 -25.57
C GLY A 34 -5.52 11.50 -26.74
N PRO A 35 -6.51 12.36 -26.45
CA PRO A 35 -7.30 13.05 -27.46
C PRO A 35 -6.44 13.79 -28.48
N GLY A 36 -6.74 13.59 -29.76
CA GLY A 36 -5.97 14.16 -30.88
C GLY A 36 -4.74 13.34 -31.29
N GLY A 37 -4.45 12.21 -30.63
CA GLY A 37 -3.29 11.37 -30.98
C GLY A 37 -1.94 11.99 -30.62
N THR A 38 -1.94 13.03 -29.80
CA THR A 38 -0.76 13.77 -29.34
C THR A 38 0.11 12.89 -28.43
N GLU A 39 1.42 12.93 -28.67
CA GLU A 39 2.41 12.11 -27.95
C GLU A 39 2.59 12.52 -26.48
N SER A 40 2.22 13.75 -26.11
CA SER A 40 2.29 14.26 -24.73
C SER A 40 1.43 13.47 -23.73
N PHE A 41 0.37 12.82 -24.22
CA PHE A 41 -0.56 12.01 -23.41
C PHE A 41 -0.35 10.51 -23.63
N TYR A 42 0.79 10.12 -24.21
CA TYR A 42 1.14 8.74 -24.37
C TYR A 42 1.43 8.13 -23.00
N ASN A 43 0.62 7.15 -22.57
CA ASN A 43 0.79 6.56 -21.23
C ASN A 43 2.15 5.86 -21.08
N GLY A 44 2.72 5.36 -22.18
CA GLY A 44 4.08 4.82 -22.18
C GLY A 44 5.20 5.87 -22.09
N PHE A 45 4.90 7.17 -22.20
CA PHE A 45 5.89 8.25 -22.15
C PHE A 45 6.25 8.64 -20.71
N LYS A 46 5.25 8.66 -19.81
CA LYS A 46 5.48 8.93 -18.38
C LYS A 46 5.79 7.62 -17.66
N GLU A 47 7.02 7.45 -17.18
CA GLU A 47 7.46 6.26 -16.43
C GLU A 47 6.51 5.89 -15.27
N GLN A 48 5.93 6.91 -14.61
CA GLN A 48 4.94 6.78 -13.53
C GLN A 48 3.73 5.91 -13.92
N ASN A 49 3.34 5.93 -15.19
CA ASN A 49 2.18 5.19 -15.70
C ASN A 49 2.52 3.75 -16.11
N MET A 50 3.81 3.41 -16.14
CA MET A 50 4.32 2.08 -16.51
C MET A 50 4.62 1.19 -15.30
N LEU A 51 4.51 1.70 -14.06
CA LEU A 51 4.85 0.95 -12.85
C LEU A 51 4.08 -0.37 -12.72
N THR A 52 2.78 -0.36 -12.99
CA THR A 52 1.96 -1.57 -12.99
C THR A 52 2.51 -2.65 -13.95
N VAL A 53 3.03 -2.22 -15.11
CA VAL A 53 3.64 -3.11 -16.11
C VAL A 53 4.92 -3.72 -15.55
N PHE A 54 5.79 -2.91 -14.95
CA PHE A 54 7.03 -3.39 -14.33
C PHE A 54 6.78 -4.32 -13.13
N ILE A 55 5.74 -4.04 -12.33
CA ILE A 55 5.34 -4.90 -11.21
C ILE A 55 4.94 -6.30 -11.72
N ASN A 56 4.14 -6.37 -12.79
CA ASN A 56 3.74 -7.65 -13.38
C ASN A 56 4.94 -8.35 -14.04
N LEU A 57 5.84 -7.62 -14.71
CA LEU A 57 7.07 -8.19 -15.27
C LEU A 57 7.95 -8.82 -14.19
N TRP A 58 8.25 -8.07 -13.12
CA TRP A 58 9.07 -8.57 -12.02
C TRP A 58 8.47 -9.81 -11.37
N CYS A 59 7.15 -9.78 -11.13
CA CYS A 59 6.48 -10.92 -10.54
C CYS A 59 6.45 -12.13 -11.48
N ALA A 60 6.27 -11.93 -12.80
CA ALA A 60 6.40 -13.00 -13.78
C ALA A 60 7.79 -13.64 -13.75
N LEU A 61 8.86 -12.85 -13.64
CA LEU A 61 10.23 -13.36 -13.49
C LEU A 61 10.40 -14.14 -12.19
N ALA A 62 9.84 -13.66 -11.08
CA ALA A 62 9.87 -14.38 -9.80
C ALA A 62 9.12 -15.73 -9.87
N TYR A 63 7.97 -15.78 -10.54
CA TYR A 63 7.24 -17.04 -10.75
C TYR A 63 7.95 -17.98 -11.71
N PHE A 64 8.60 -17.45 -12.75
CA PHE A 64 9.47 -18.25 -13.62
C PHE A 64 10.61 -18.89 -12.82
N ALA A 65 11.25 -18.12 -11.93
CA ALA A 65 12.27 -18.63 -11.03
C ALA A 65 11.73 -19.75 -10.10
N LYS A 66 10.50 -19.60 -9.56
CA LYS A 66 9.84 -20.66 -8.77
C LYS A 66 9.59 -21.93 -9.59
N VAL A 67 9.17 -21.78 -10.86
CA VAL A 67 8.96 -22.91 -11.78
C VAL A 67 10.29 -23.65 -12.00
N LEU A 68 11.36 -22.94 -12.38
CA LEU A 68 12.67 -23.54 -12.59
C LEU A 68 13.18 -24.27 -11.34
N GLN A 69 13.03 -23.63 -10.18
CA GLN A 69 13.44 -24.23 -8.92
C GLN A 69 12.66 -25.51 -8.60
N SER A 70 11.37 -25.54 -8.90
CA SER A 70 10.54 -26.73 -8.65
C SER A 70 11.02 -27.96 -9.43
N HIS A 71 11.80 -27.77 -10.49
CA HIS A 71 12.42 -28.84 -11.28
C HIS A 71 13.89 -29.12 -10.91
N SER A 72 14.53 -28.27 -10.10
CA SER A 72 16.00 -28.26 -9.91
C SER A 72 16.54 -29.12 -8.75
N ASN A 73 15.71 -29.89 -8.03
CA ASN A 73 16.14 -30.73 -6.89
C ASN A 73 17.10 -30.03 -5.89
N ASP A 74 16.90 -28.73 -5.63
CA ASP A 74 17.63 -27.91 -4.64
C ASP A 74 19.17 -27.75 -4.82
N ASN A 75 19.78 -28.23 -5.91
CA ASN A 75 21.25 -28.29 -6.05
C ASN A 75 21.96 -26.99 -6.51
N GLY A 76 21.37 -25.80 -6.36
CA GLY A 76 22.09 -24.56 -6.67
C GLY A 76 21.28 -23.27 -6.80
N PHE A 77 19.95 -23.31 -6.71
CA PHE A 77 19.09 -22.12 -6.80
C PHE A 77 18.57 -21.69 -5.42
N ALA A 78 18.41 -20.38 -5.17
CA ALA A 78 17.95 -19.84 -3.89
C ALA A 78 16.64 -20.50 -3.43
N PRO A 79 16.45 -20.85 -2.14
CA PRO A 79 15.33 -21.68 -1.68
C PRO A 79 13.95 -21.09 -2.04
N LEU A 80 12.96 -21.96 -2.35
CA LEU A 80 11.58 -21.59 -2.73
C LEU A 80 10.94 -20.63 -1.71
N THR A 81 11.36 -20.69 -0.45
CA THR A 81 10.89 -19.84 0.64
C THR A 81 11.41 -18.41 0.57
N VAL A 82 12.49 -18.14 -0.15
CA VAL A 82 13.12 -16.80 -0.25
C VAL A 82 12.64 -16.03 -1.47
N ILE A 83 12.37 -16.71 -2.59
CA ILE A 83 11.91 -16.08 -3.84
C ILE A 83 10.68 -15.15 -3.64
N PRO A 84 9.63 -15.55 -2.88
CA PRO A 84 8.49 -14.67 -2.63
C PRO A 84 8.88 -13.35 -1.95
N TYR A 85 9.81 -13.38 -0.99
CA TYR A 85 10.19 -12.17 -0.29
C TYR A 85 11.03 -11.23 -1.17
N VAL A 86 11.85 -11.76 -2.09
CA VAL A 86 12.54 -10.93 -3.08
C VAL A 86 11.55 -10.25 -4.03
N ASP A 87 10.52 -10.98 -4.46
CA ASP A 87 9.40 -10.41 -5.23
C ASP A 87 8.71 -9.29 -4.43
N TYR A 88 8.32 -9.57 -3.19
CA TYR A 88 7.57 -8.62 -2.36
C TYR A 88 8.39 -7.36 -2.05
N CYS A 89 9.66 -7.52 -1.67
CA CYS A 89 10.55 -6.40 -1.36
C CYS A 89 10.68 -5.41 -2.52
N THR A 90 10.47 -5.88 -3.76
CA THR A 90 10.50 -5.02 -4.94
C THR A 90 9.10 -4.53 -5.31
N THR A 91 8.13 -5.44 -5.41
CA THR A 91 6.80 -5.12 -5.94
C THR A 91 5.90 -4.38 -4.97
N CYS A 92 5.96 -4.63 -3.67
CA CYS A 92 5.06 -3.96 -2.72
C CYS A 92 5.36 -2.46 -2.60
N PRO A 93 6.63 -2.01 -2.44
CA PRO A 93 6.92 -0.57 -2.48
C PRO A 93 6.48 0.08 -3.79
N LEU A 94 6.67 -0.60 -4.93
CA LEU A 94 6.22 -0.10 -6.23
C LEU A 94 4.70 -0.03 -6.35
N LEU A 95 3.95 -1.00 -5.82
CA LEU A 95 2.47 -0.96 -5.75
C LEU A 95 2.00 0.24 -4.91
N THR A 96 2.65 0.49 -3.77
CA THR A 96 2.35 1.67 -2.94
C THR A 96 2.63 2.96 -3.68
N LEU A 97 3.78 3.04 -4.36
CA LEU A 97 4.15 4.21 -5.15
C LEU A 97 3.16 4.44 -6.29
N ASP A 98 2.78 3.40 -7.01
CA ASP A 98 1.85 3.45 -8.13
C ASP A 98 0.48 3.99 -7.67
N LEU A 99 -0.04 3.48 -6.55
CA LEU A 99 -1.28 3.98 -5.94
C LEU A 99 -1.19 5.47 -5.56
N LEU A 100 -0.11 5.86 -4.88
CA LEU A 100 0.04 7.21 -4.34
C LEU A 100 0.39 8.24 -5.41
N TRP A 101 1.11 7.85 -6.47
CA TRP A 101 1.29 8.68 -7.66
C TRP A 101 -0.03 8.88 -8.38
N CYS A 102 -0.80 7.80 -8.57
CA CYS A 102 -2.11 7.85 -9.22
C CYS A 102 -3.12 8.75 -8.48
N LEU A 103 -3.02 8.82 -7.16
CA LEU A 103 -3.85 9.70 -6.32
C LEU A 103 -3.29 11.11 -6.18
N ASP A 104 -2.09 11.36 -6.69
CA ASP A 104 -1.26 12.52 -6.38
C ASP A 104 -1.23 12.84 -4.87
N ALA A 105 -0.97 11.80 -4.07
CA ALA A 105 -0.95 11.87 -2.62
C ALA A 105 0.41 12.37 -2.09
N PRO A 106 0.48 13.08 -0.94
CA PRO A 106 1.75 13.39 -0.31
C PRO A 106 2.43 12.13 0.25
N TYR A 107 3.73 12.22 0.57
CA TYR A 107 4.51 11.16 1.23
C TYR A 107 4.62 9.84 0.44
N LYS A 108 4.59 9.90 -0.89
CA LYS A 108 4.68 8.74 -1.81
C LYS A 108 5.92 7.88 -1.51
N ILE A 109 7.09 8.51 -1.53
CA ILE A 109 8.39 7.84 -1.27
C ILE A 109 8.48 7.33 0.16
N SER A 110 8.11 8.14 1.16
CA SER A 110 8.14 7.72 2.56
C SER A 110 7.26 6.51 2.82
N SER A 111 6.08 6.46 2.22
CA SER A 111 5.16 5.31 2.32
C SER A 111 5.77 4.05 1.70
N ALA A 112 6.42 4.17 0.54
CA ALA A 112 7.09 3.06 -0.12
C ALA A 112 8.28 2.52 0.69
N VAL A 113 9.06 3.41 1.31
CA VAL A 113 10.16 3.03 2.21
C VAL A 113 9.64 2.34 3.47
N LEU A 114 8.52 2.78 4.04
CA LEU A 114 7.87 2.10 5.16
C LEU A 114 7.41 0.70 4.77
N VAL A 115 6.79 0.54 3.60
CA VAL A 115 6.41 -0.77 3.04
C VAL A 115 7.62 -1.68 2.88
N PHE A 116 8.70 -1.16 2.29
CA PHE A 116 9.95 -1.91 2.14
C PHE A 116 10.48 -2.36 3.50
N THR A 117 10.45 -1.49 4.50
CA THR A 117 10.90 -1.80 5.87
C THR A 117 10.06 -2.90 6.52
N CYS A 118 8.73 -2.87 6.34
CA CYS A 118 7.85 -3.96 6.78
C CYS A 118 8.28 -5.31 6.18
N LEU A 119 8.68 -5.32 4.90
CA LEU A 119 9.09 -6.54 4.22
C LEU A 119 10.49 -7.02 4.62
N VAL A 120 11.42 -6.11 4.91
CA VAL A 120 12.72 -6.48 5.50
C VAL A 120 12.51 -7.17 6.85
N ILE A 121 11.58 -6.67 7.68
CA ILE A 121 11.20 -7.34 8.93
C ILE A 121 10.53 -8.70 8.66
N ALA A 122 9.69 -8.81 7.62
CA ALA A 122 9.09 -10.07 7.23
C ALA A 122 10.13 -11.10 6.74
N VAL A 123 11.21 -10.66 6.07
CA VAL A 123 12.37 -11.49 5.72
C VAL A 123 13.08 -11.96 7.00
N ALA A 124 13.36 -11.05 7.93
CA ALA A 124 13.97 -11.42 9.21
C ALA A 124 13.11 -12.46 9.97
N CYS A 125 11.80 -12.28 9.96
CA CYS A 125 10.83 -13.23 10.51
C CYS A 125 10.88 -14.60 9.82
N SER A 126 11.02 -14.65 8.49
CA SER A 126 11.07 -15.91 7.73
C SER A 126 12.39 -16.66 7.85
N LEU A 127 13.48 -15.96 8.18
CA LEU A 127 14.79 -16.56 8.42
C LEU A 127 15.01 -16.97 9.88
N ALA A 128 14.33 -16.30 10.82
CA ALA A 128 14.44 -16.62 12.23
C ALA A 128 13.76 -17.96 12.60
N VAL A 129 14.32 -18.64 13.60
CA VAL A 129 13.75 -19.86 14.20
C VAL A 129 12.93 -19.48 15.43
N ALA A 130 11.93 -20.30 15.78
CA ALA A 130 11.20 -20.11 17.02
C ALA A 130 12.17 -20.19 18.24
N PRO A 131 12.01 -19.32 19.25
CA PRO A 131 10.90 -18.37 19.44
C PRO A 131 11.09 -17.00 18.76
N PHE A 132 12.28 -16.69 18.24
CA PHE A 132 12.62 -15.37 17.70
C PHE A 132 11.78 -14.97 16.49
N SER A 133 11.32 -15.94 15.68
CA SER A 133 10.38 -15.67 14.57
C SER A 133 9.11 -14.97 15.05
N TYR A 134 8.58 -15.32 16.23
CA TYR A 134 7.40 -14.67 16.80
C TYR A 134 7.70 -13.24 17.27
N CYS A 135 8.91 -12.97 17.77
CA CYS A 135 9.33 -11.61 18.13
C CYS A 135 9.42 -10.71 16.88
N TRP A 136 10.03 -11.21 15.81
CA TRP A 136 10.08 -10.50 14.52
C TRP A 136 8.69 -10.31 13.92
N PHE A 137 7.82 -11.31 14.02
CA PHE A 137 6.43 -11.19 13.60
C PHE A 137 5.69 -10.12 14.40
N ALA A 138 5.79 -10.10 15.74
CA ALA A 138 5.15 -9.11 16.58
C ALA A 138 5.62 -7.67 16.25
N MET A 139 6.93 -7.47 16.08
CA MET A 139 7.48 -6.19 15.65
C MET A 139 7.00 -5.81 14.24
N GLY A 140 6.97 -6.77 13.32
CA GLY A 140 6.45 -6.60 11.98
C GLY A 140 4.99 -6.17 11.97
N MET A 141 4.15 -6.75 12.85
CA MET A 141 2.75 -6.39 12.98
C MET A 141 2.57 -4.97 13.52
N VAL A 142 3.38 -4.52 14.47
CA VAL A 142 3.35 -3.13 14.96
C VAL A 142 3.67 -2.15 13.82
N LEU A 143 4.76 -2.39 13.09
CA LEU A 143 5.14 -1.52 11.96
C LEU A 143 4.14 -1.59 10.81
N PHE A 144 3.63 -2.79 10.51
CA PHE A 144 2.62 -3.01 9.48
C PHE A 144 1.34 -2.25 9.82
N THR A 145 0.82 -2.34 11.04
CA THR A 145 -0.38 -1.61 11.45
C THR A 145 -0.17 -0.10 11.38
N PHE A 146 0.96 0.41 11.84
CA PHE A 146 1.31 1.83 11.68
C PHE A 146 1.30 2.25 10.20
N THR A 147 2.04 1.52 9.35
CA THR A 147 2.17 1.81 7.92
C THR A 147 0.82 1.71 7.20
N TYR A 148 0.04 0.67 7.51
CA TYR A 148 -1.29 0.44 6.96
C TYR A 148 -2.24 1.59 7.28
N VAL A 149 -2.33 1.99 8.56
CA VAL A 149 -3.21 3.10 8.99
C VAL A 149 -2.73 4.43 8.40
N PHE A 150 -1.42 4.67 8.36
CA PHE A 150 -0.84 5.88 7.78
C PHE A 150 -1.22 6.02 6.30
N ILE A 151 -0.95 5.01 5.47
CA ILE A 151 -1.27 5.04 4.04
C ILE A 151 -2.78 5.11 3.83
N LEU A 152 -3.57 4.33 4.58
CA LEU A 152 -5.03 4.34 4.49
C LEU A 152 -5.62 5.72 4.79
N SER A 153 -5.07 6.45 5.77
CA SER A 153 -5.52 7.79 6.11
C SER A 153 -5.32 8.78 4.96
N ILE A 154 -4.18 8.70 4.27
CA ILE A 154 -3.85 9.54 3.11
C ILE A 154 -4.75 9.18 1.93
N VAL A 155 -4.84 7.89 1.61
CA VAL A 155 -5.65 7.39 0.49
C VAL A 155 -7.12 7.75 0.69
N ARG A 156 -7.66 7.60 1.90
CA ARG A 156 -9.06 7.96 2.21
C ARG A 156 -9.34 9.43 1.95
N GLN A 157 -8.45 10.33 2.38
CA GLN A 157 -8.62 11.76 2.14
C GLN A 157 -8.66 12.11 0.64
N ARG A 158 -7.78 11.49 -0.17
CA ARG A 158 -7.76 11.69 -1.62
C ARG A 158 -8.98 11.05 -2.29
N LEU A 159 -9.39 9.87 -1.85
CA LEU A 159 -10.58 9.19 -2.38
C LEU A 159 -11.87 9.97 -2.10
N ASP A 160 -11.99 10.58 -0.91
CA ASP A 160 -13.10 11.46 -0.56
C ASP A 160 -13.11 12.70 -1.47
N PHE A 161 -11.94 13.29 -1.73
CA PHE A 161 -11.80 14.40 -2.68
C PHE A 161 -12.28 14.03 -4.09
N PHE A 162 -11.78 12.93 -4.66
CA PHE A 162 -12.23 12.46 -5.98
C PHE A 162 -13.73 12.15 -6.02
N THR A 163 -14.28 11.62 -4.93
CA THR A 163 -15.72 11.33 -4.83
C THR A 163 -16.56 12.61 -4.88
N LEU A 164 -16.12 13.70 -4.24
CA LEU A 164 -16.81 14.99 -4.28
C LEU A 164 -16.71 15.67 -5.65
N CYS A 165 -15.60 15.49 -6.36
CA CYS A 165 -15.39 16.05 -7.69
C CYS A 165 -16.11 15.27 -8.81
N ALA A 166 -16.49 14.00 -8.57
CA ALA A 166 -17.14 13.14 -9.55
C ALA A 166 -18.63 13.46 -9.76
N ARG A 167 -18.93 14.49 -10.57
CA ARG A 167 -20.31 14.94 -10.85
C ARG A 167 -21.01 14.19 -11.98
N ASP A 168 -20.28 13.77 -13.02
CA ASP A 168 -20.82 13.10 -14.21
C ASP A 168 -20.77 11.56 -14.11
N SER A 169 -21.51 10.89 -15.01
CA SER A 169 -21.57 9.42 -15.04
C SER A 169 -20.19 8.79 -15.31
N ASN A 170 -19.40 9.41 -16.19
CA ASN A 170 -18.08 8.91 -16.58
C ASN A 170 -17.04 9.03 -15.45
N ALA A 171 -17.00 10.13 -14.67
CA ALA A 171 -16.11 10.19 -13.50
C ALA A 171 -16.55 9.23 -12.39
N LYS A 172 -17.85 9.00 -12.23
CA LYS A 172 -18.35 7.97 -11.32
C LYS A 172 -17.88 6.57 -11.75
N GLN A 173 -17.82 6.30 -13.06
CA GLN A 173 -17.28 5.05 -13.58
C GLN A 173 -15.77 4.92 -13.33
N SER A 174 -14.99 5.96 -13.66
CA SER A 174 -13.55 5.98 -13.35
C SER A 174 -13.28 5.72 -11.86
N LEU A 175 -14.03 6.41 -10.99
CA LEU A 175 -13.93 6.25 -9.54
C LEU A 175 -14.25 4.82 -9.05
N LYS A 176 -15.10 4.06 -9.74
CA LYS A 176 -15.33 2.64 -9.40
C LYS A 176 -14.04 1.84 -9.55
N HIS A 177 -13.30 2.03 -10.64
CA HIS A 177 -12.02 1.35 -10.87
C HIS A 177 -10.99 1.70 -9.79
N LEU A 178 -10.90 2.98 -9.39
CA LEU A 178 -10.04 3.40 -8.30
C LEU A 178 -10.43 2.75 -6.96
N LYS A 179 -11.73 2.74 -6.63
CA LYS A 179 -12.25 2.09 -5.41
C LYS A 179 -11.95 0.59 -5.41
N THR A 180 -12.07 -0.08 -6.56
CA THR A 180 -11.68 -1.48 -6.71
C THR A 180 -10.19 -1.67 -6.46
N ALA A 181 -9.31 -0.85 -7.05
CA ALA A 181 -7.87 -0.94 -6.83
C ALA A 181 -7.50 -0.72 -5.35
N VAL A 182 -8.09 0.29 -4.69
CA VAL A 182 -7.90 0.56 -3.26
C VAL A 182 -8.38 -0.60 -2.40
N PHE A 183 -9.55 -1.16 -2.71
CA PHE A 183 -10.10 -2.31 -1.98
C PHE A 183 -9.19 -3.54 -2.10
N ILE A 184 -8.72 -3.85 -3.31
CA ILE A 184 -7.78 -4.95 -3.56
C ILE A 184 -6.49 -4.73 -2.77
N TYR A 185 -5.89 -3.53 -2.88
CA TYR A 185 -4.63 -3.20 -2.23
C TYR A 185 -4.70 -3.41 -0.71
N PHE A 186 -5.67 -2.78 -0.05
CA PHE A 186 -5.77 -2.87 1.42
C PHE A 186 -6.36 -4.19 1.90
N GLY A 187 -7.33 -4.75 1.18
CA GLY A 187 -8.00 -5.99 1.56
C GLY A 187 -7.06 -7.19 1.50
N ILE A 188 -6.29 -7.35 0.42
CA ILE A 188 -5.39 -8.50 0.26
C ILE A 188 -4.19 -8.39 1.19
N TRP A 189 -3.70 -7.19 1.47
CA TRP A 189 -2.54 -7.01 2.34
C TRP A 189 -2.71 -7.61 3.73
N LEU A 190 -3.94 -7.57 4.27
CA LEU A 190 -4.27 -8.17 5.57
C LEU A 190 -4.20 -9.71 5.55
N LEU A 191 -4.37 -10.33 4.38
CA LEU A 191 -4.38 -11.79 4.25
C LEU A 191 -2.96 -12.38 4.38
N PHE A 192 -1.91 -11.65 3.99
CA PHE A 192 -0.53 -12.14 4.07
C PHE A 192 -0.04 -12.45 5.50
N PRO A 193 -0.16 -11.55 6.50
CA PRO A 193 0.22 -11.88 7.87
C PRO A 193 -0.70 -12.96 8.48
N LEU A 194 -1.96 -13.03 8.06
CA LEU A 194 -2.88 -14.11 8.48
C LEU A 194 -2.42 -15.48 7.94
N LEU A 195 -2.02 -15.55 6.67
CA LEU A 195 -1.47 -16.77 6.07
C LEU A 195 -0.19 -17.22 6.80
N TRP A 196 0.67 -16.28 7.16
CA TRP A 196 1.85 -16.61 7.98
C TRP A 196 1.46 -17.23 9.32
N LEU A 197 0.48 -16.65 10.02
CA LEU A 197 0.02 -17.15 11.32
C LEU A 197 -0.61 -18.55 11.22
N LEU A 198 -1.35 -18.81 10.14
CA LEU A 198 -1.98 -20.11 9.89
C LEU A 198 -0.98 -21.18 9.42
N SER A 199 0.18 -20.77 8.90
CA SER A 199 1.18 -21.67 8.32
C SER A 199 1.76 -22.67 9.33
N TYR A 200 2.40 -23.73 8.80
CA TYR A 200 3.13 -24.74 9.58
C TYR A 200 4.19 -24.18 10.53
N ARG A 201 4.69 -22.96 10.28
CA ARG A 201 5.72 -22.31 11.11
C ARG A 201 5.17 -21.65 12.37
N ALA A 202 3.86 -21.41 12.41
CA ALA A 202 3.18 -20.76 13.51
C ALA A 202 2.12 -21.69 14.11
N ALA A 203 0.85 -21.52 13.73
CA ALA A 203 -0.24 -22.32 14.31
C ALA A 203 -0.41 -23.71 13.69
N ASN A 204 0.28 -24.01 12.59
CA ASN A 204 0.20 -25.29 11.88
C ASN A 204 -1.23 -25.73 11.52
N VAL A 205 -2.05 -24.76 11.09
CA VAL A 205 -3.45 -24.96 10.71
C VAL A 205 -3.58 -25.37 9.25
N ILE A 206 -2.73 -24.81 8.37
CA ILE A 206 -2.71 -25.13 6.93
C ILE A 206 -1.37 -25.75 6.52
N SER A 207 -1.44 -26.69 5.57
CA SER A 207 -0.23 -27.31 5.01
C SER A 207 0.60 -26.30 4.20
N ASN A 208 1.89 -26.58 4.04
CA ASN A 208 2.79 -25.72 3.28
C ASN A 208 2.32 -25.53 1.82
N ASP A 209 1.79 -26.58 1.20
CA ASP A 209 1.28 -26.56 -0.17
C ASP A 209 0.05 -25.67 -0.31
N ILE A 210 -0.91 -25.80 0.60
CA ILE A 210 -2.12 -24.96 0.62
C ILE A 210 -1.73 -23.50 0.84
N ASN A 211 -0.82 -23.24 1.79
CA ASN A 211 -0.31 -21.89 2.03
C ASN A 211 0.31 -21.31 0.75
N HIS A 212 1.16 -22.07 0.06
CA HIS A 212 1.78 -21.65 -1.20
C HIS A 212 0.75 -21.36 -2.30
N ILE A 213 -0.27 -22.21 -2.46
CA ILE A 213 -1.34 -22.01 -3.44
C ILE A 213 -2.13 -20.72 -3.14
N PHE A 214 -2.41 -20.42 -1.86
CA PHE A 214 -3.04 -19.15 -1.49
C PHE A 214 -2.16 -17.96 -1.88
N HIS A 215 -0.86 -18.00 -1.61
CA HIS A 215 0.06 -16.95 -2.07
C HIS A 215 0.03 -16.78 -3.60
N CYS A 216 -0.03 -17.87 -4.36
CA CYS A 216 -0.15 -17.85 -5.82
C CYS A 216 -1.41 -17.10 -6.30
N ILE A 217 -2.56 -17.37 -5.67
CA ILE A 217 -3.82 -16.72 -6.00
C ILE A 217 -3.80 -15.25 -5.60
N LEU A 218 -3.36 -14.95 -4.37
CA LEU A 218 -3.32 -13.58 -3.86
C LEU A 218 -2.37 -12.69 -4.67
N ASP A 219 -1.24 -13.23 -5.13
CA ASP A 219 -0.29 -12.48 -5.98
C ASP A 219 -0.91 -12.07 -7.31
N VAL A 220 -1.65 -12.95 -7.98
CA VAL A 220 -2.34 -12.63 -9.24
C VAL A 220 -3.36 -11.51 -9.00
N ILE A 221 -4.14 -11.58 -7.91
CA ILE A 221 -5.15 -10.55 -7.64
C ILE A 221 -4.47 -9.22 -7.25
N ALA A 222 -3.48 -9.26 -6.35
CA ALA A 222 -2.80 -8.08 -5.82
C ALA A 222 -1.95 -7.33 -6.86
N LYS A 223 -1.52 -7.99 -7.94
CA LYS A 223 -0.66 -7.38 -8.97
C LYS A 223 -1.37 -7.20 -10.30
N SER A 224 -2.02 -8.25 -10.81
CA SER A 224 -2.67 -8.19 -12.11
C SER A 224 -4.05 -7.54 -12.03
N VAL A 225 -4.94 -8.01 -11.16
CA VAL A 225 -6.30 -7.45 -11.04
C VAL A 225 -6.26 -6.02 -10.50
N TYR A 226 -5.44 -5.78 -9.47
CA TYR A 226 -5.09 -4.42 -9.01
C TYR A 226 -4.61 -3.54 -10.17
N GLY A 227 -3.67 -4.06 -10.96
CA GLY A 227 -3.05 -3.32 -12.04
C GLY A 227 -4.01 -2.90 -13.14
N PHE A 228 -4.88 -3.82 -13.57
CA PHE A 228 -5.96 -3.49 -14.50
C PHE A 228 -6.90 -2.44 -13.92
N ALA A 229 -7.33 -2.58 -12.66
CA ALA A 229 -8.21 -1.62 -12.03
C ALA A 229 -7.58 -0.22 -11.97
N LEU A 230 -6.31 -0.12 -11.61
CA LEU A 230 -5.62 1.18 -11.54
C LEU A 230 -5.38 1.78 -12.93
N LEU A 231 -4.96 0.98 -13.92
CA LEU A 231 -4.73 1.46 -15.29
C LEU A 231 -6.03 1.98 -15.93
N TYR A 232 -7.14 1.27 -15.76
CA TYR A 232 -8.43 1.75 -16.25
C TYR A 232 -8.79 3.09 -15.60
N PHE A 233 -8.63 3.25 -14.28
CA PHE A 233 -8.84 4.55 -13.64
C PHE A 233 -8.02 5.66 -14.30
N LYS A 234 -6.69 5.46 -14.49
CA LYS A 234 -5.80 6.44 -15.13
C LYS A 234 -6.31 6.83 -16.53
N MET A 235 -6.57 5.85 -17.39
CA MET A 235 -7.03 6.11 -18.77
C MET A 235 -8.36 6.87 -18.85
N TYR A 236 -9.33 6.52 -17.99
CA TYR A 236 -10.61 7.23 -17.94
C TYR A 236 -10.47 8.62 -17.31
N PHE A 237 -9.57 8.79 -16.35
CA PHE A 237 -9.31 10.07 -15.70
C PHE A 237 -8.60 11.05 -16.64
N ASP A 238 -7.53 10.62 -17.31
CA ASP A 238 -6.76 11.42 -18.26
C ASP A 238 -7.63 11.88 -19.43
N LYS A 239 -8.46 10.99 -19.97
CA LYS A 239 -9.41 11.32 -21.05
C LYS A 239 -10.31 12.50 -20.64
N LYS A 240 -10.78 12.53 -19.40
CA LYS A 240 -11.65 13.60 -18.89
C LYS A 240 -10.89 14.91 -18.69
N LEU A 241 -9.69 14.85 -18.11
CA LEU A 241 -8.88 16.04 -17.86
C LEU A 241 -8.65 16.82 -19.17
N ILE A 242 -8.39 16.06 -20.24
CA ILE A 242 -8.20 16.60 -21.58
C ILE A 242 -9.52 17.08 -22.22
N GLU A 243 -10.63 16.35 -22.06
CA GLU A 243 -11.96 16.80 -22.54
C GLU A 243 -12.45 18.09 -21.87
N SER A 244 -12.06 18.33 -20.62
CA SER A 244 -12.40 19.56 -19.90
C SER A 244 -11.58 20.79 -20.33
N GLY A 245 -10.54 20.61 -21.16
CA GLY A 245 -9.62 21.68 -21.56
C GLY A 245 -8.83 22.28 -20.39
N ILE A 246 -8.77 21.59 -19.25
CA ILE A 246 -8.03 22.01 -18.05
C ILE A 246 -6.66 21.37 -18.14
N ASP A 247 -5.61 22.19 -18.14
CA ASP A 247 -4.24 21.70 -18.09
C ASP A 247 -3.99 20.94 -16.76
N GLU A 248 -3.13 19.92 -16.80
CA GLU A 248 -2.82 19.05 -15.66
C GLU A 248 -2.28 19.88 -14.48
N ASP A 249 -1.52 20.93 -14.80
CA ASP A 249 -1.01 21.93 -13.87
C ASP A 249 -2.10 22.82 -13.26
N ASP A 250 -3.16 23.12 -14.02
CA ASP A 250 -4.28 23.91 -13.54
C ASP A 250 -5.21 23.07 -12.65
N PHE A 251 -5.35 21.77 -12.91
CA PHE A 251 -6.03 20.87 -11.98
C PHE A 251 -5.24 20.68 -10.68
N ALA A 252 -3.90 20.59 -10.76
CA ALA A 252 -3.03 20.54 -9.59
C ALA A 252 -3.12 21.85 -8.76
N LYS A 253 -3.18 23.02 -9.42
CA LYS A 253 -3.46 24.30 -8.76
C LYS A 253 -4.86 24.32 -8.14
N PHE A 254 -5.87 23.82 -8.84
CA PHE A 254 -7.24 23.77 -8.33
C PHE A 254 -7.35 22.86 -7.10
N SER A 255 -6.67 21.70 -7.12
CA SER A 255 -6.56 20.81 -5.96
C SER A 255 -5.89 21.53 -4.78
N LYS A 256 -4.81 22.29 -5.01
CA LYS A 256 -4.17 23.12 -3.97
C LYS A 256 -5.13 24.18 -3.41
N VAL A 257 -5.83 24.93 -4.26
CA VAL A 257 -6.79 25.98 -3.85
C VAL A 257 -7.94 25.40 -3.02
N VAL A 258 -8.51 24.27 -3.44
CA VAL A 258 -9.56 23.58 -2.68
C VAL A 258 -9.05 23.09 -1.33
N THR A 259 -7.79 22.64 -1.27
CA THR A 259 -7.15 22.23 -0.01
C THR A 259 -7.02 23.42 0.95
N THR A 260 -6.59 24.58 0.45
CA THR A 260 -6.48 25.83 1.20
C THR A 260 -7.82 26.28 1.76
N HIS A 261 -8.88 26.32 0.95
CA HIS A 261 -10.22 26.70 1.40
C HIS A 261 -10.78 25.75 2.46
N ARG A 262 -10.47 24.45 2.38
CA ARG A 262 -10.92 23.50 3.40
C ARG A 262 -10.17 23.64 4.72
N SER A 263 -8.88 23.99 4.69
CA SER A 263 -8.15 24.38 5.91
C SER A 263 -8.75 25.64 6.54
N GLU A 264 -9.12 26.63 5.74
CA GLU A 264 -9.78 27.86 6.21
C GLU A 264 -11.17 27.57 6.80
N GLU A 265 -11.97 26.72 6.16
CA GLU A 265 -13.28 26.31 6.71
C GLU A 265 -13.14 25.52 8.01
N LYS A 266 -12.15 24.61 8.12
CA LYS A 266 -11.87 23.90 9.38
C LYS A 266 -11.40 24.86 10.48
N GLN A 267 -10.68 25.92 10.11
CA GLN A 267 -10.23 26.96 11.05
C GLN A 267 -11.41 27.83 11.51
N LYS A 268 -12.35 28.14 10.61
CA LYS A 268 -13.62 28.82 10.93
C LYS A 268 -14.60 27.94 11.73
N ARG A 269 -14.55 26.62 11.54
CA ARG A 269 -15.37 25.64 12.28
C ARG A 269 -14.73 25.16 13.58
N LYS A 270 -13.53 25.62 13.95
CA LYS A 270 -13.08 25.46 15.34
C LYS A 270 -14.04 26.28 16.19
N PRO A 271 -14.86 25.67 17.08
CA PRO A 271 -15.63 26.46 18.03
C PRO A 271 -14.62 27.34 18.76
N ALA A 272 -14.96 28.62 18.95
CA ALA A 272 -14.20 29.51 19.80
C ALA A 272 -13.89 28.73 21.08
N VAL A 273 -12.62 28.40 21.29
CA VAL A 273 -12.17 27.95 22.60
C VAL A 273 -12.52 29.13 23.49
N SER A 274 -13.64 28.96 24.21
CA SER A 274 -14.03 29.79 25.33
C SER A 274 -12.75 30.09 26.07
N GLN A 275 -12.34 31.35 26.05
CA GLN A 275 -11.34 31.83 26.99
C GLN A 275 -11.93 31.49 28.35
N SER A 276 -11.44 30.40 28.96
CA SER A 276 -11.70 30.13 30.36
C SER A 276 -11.34 31.42 31.10
N PRO A 277 -12.20 31.91 32.02
CA PRO A 277 -11.86 33.08 32.81
C PRO A 277 -10.48 32.82 33.40
N LYS A 278 -9.52 33.71 33.15
CA LYS A 278 -8.30 33.77 33.94
C LYS A 278 -8.78 33.95 35.38
N MET A 279 -8.80 32.87 36.15
CA MET A 279 -9.01 32.92 37.58
C MET A 279 -7.80 33.68 38.11
N TYR A 280 -8.02 34.96 38.38
CA TYR A 280 -7.03 35.84 38.98
C TYR A 280 -6.80 35.31 40.40
N TYR A 281 -5.75 34.51 40.57
CA TYR A 281 -5.23 34.26 41.90
C TYR A 281 -4.60 35.57 42.35
N ASP A 282 -5.24 36.20 43.32
CA ASP A 282 -4.71 37.35 44.04
C ASP A 282 -3.54 36.85 44.89
N GLU A 283 -2.35 36.89 44.32
CA GLU A 283 -1.09 36.48 44.94
C GLU A 283 -0.60 37.62 45.85
N ALA A 284 -1.40 37.93 46.87
CA ALA A 284 -1.12 38.98 47.84
C ALA A 284 -1.61 38.60 49.24
N ALA A 285 -1.08 37.51 49.78
CA ALA A 285 -0.89 37.29 51.22
C ALA A 285 -0.35 35.87 51.44
N TYR A 286 0.97 35.72 51.57
CA TYR A 286 1.63 34.86 52.57
C TYR A 286 3.14 35.06 52.39
N GLN A 287 3.61 36.17 52.95
CA GLN A 287 4.98 36.25 53.45
C GLN A 287 5.04 35.48 54.78
N ASP A 288 6.18 34.82 54.96
CA ASP A 288 6.84 34.47 56.21
C ASP A 288 6.20 33.45 57.15
N GLY A 289 7.00 32.42 57.47
CA GLY A 289 6.84 31.63 58.68
C GLY A 289 7.16 30.14 58.50
N GLU A 290 8.30 29.74 59.06
CA GLU A 290 8.65 28.44 59.66
C GLU A 290 7.56 27.33 59.58
N VAL A 291 7.89 26.07 59.29
CA VAL A 291 8.32 25.13 60.34
C VAL A 291 8.73 23.81 59.68
N GLU A 292 9.99 23.42 59.91
CA GLU A 292 10.49 22.05 59.86
C GLU A 292 9.71 21.12 60.80
N SER A 293 9.77 19.81 60.54
CA SER A 293 9.39 18.71 61.43
C SER A 293 7.91 18.30 61.43
N ASN A 294 7.62 17.18 60.76
CA ASN A 294 6.86 16.03 61.29
C ASN A 294 6.38 15.08 60.17
N LEU A 295 7.33 14.51 59.41
CA LEU A 295 7.04 13.36 58.54
C LEU A 295 7.87 12.13 58.93
N GLN A 296 7.89 11.81 60.23
CA GLN A 296 8.53 10.61 60.77
C GLN A 296 7.64 9.71 61.67
N SER A 297 6.30 9.78 61.61
CA SER A 297 5.48 8.97 62.53
C SER A 297 4.30 8.18 61.94
N LYS A 298 4.29 7.83 60.65
CA LYS A 298 3.23 6.95 60.09
C LYS A 298 3.74 5.86 59.14
N ILE A 299 4.82 5.19 59.52
CA ILE A 299 5.10 3.81 59.09
C ILE A 299 5.36 2.98 60.34
N ARG A 300 4.27 2.48 60.93
CA ARG A 300 4.19 1.26 61.74
C ARG A 300 2.86 0.61 61.45
#